data_AF-A0A7K9H2A1-F1
#
_entry.id   AF-A0A7K9H2A1-F1
#
_cell.length_a   1.000
_cell.length_b   1.000
_cell.length_c   1.000
_cell.angle_alpha   90.00
_cell.angle_beta   90.00
_cell.angle_gamma   90.00
#
_symmetry.space_group_name_H-M   'P 1'
#
loop_
_entity.id
_entity.type
_entity.pdbx_description
1 polymer ?
#
loop_
_entity_poly.entity_id
_entity_poly.type
_entity_poly.pdbx_seq_one_letter_code
_entity_poly.pdbx_strand_id
1 'polypeptide(L)'
;AKMQRYLLYNAVEPEELPTLKELNTIEICKIWSGMSRHIYKKLLKKKAVDIGVGSFAVVPVHANVEEGTLPVERPMFIMSKTLKMFYNLEGDEAKIPDDIPVVQPNFEDIAAHTHFRHEIVEHCVHETLLYFAGALQQNKEVEFTFR
;
A
#
# COMPACT_ATOMS: atom_id res chain seq x y z
N ALA A 1 -3.98 -1.07 16.76
CA ALA A 1 -2.70 -1.78 16.93
C ALA A 1 -1.89 -1.90 15.63
N LYS A 2 -2.45 -2.26 14.46
CA LYS A 2 -1.68 -2.48 13.21
C LYS A 2 -0.93 -1.27 12.62
N MET A 3 -1.50 -0.06 12.68
CA MET A 3 -0.86 1.15 12.12
C MET A 3 0.40 1.62 12.87
N GLN A 4 0.57 1.24 14.14
CA GLN A 4 1.73 1.66 14.94
C GLN A 4 3.05 1.11 14.40
N ARG A 5 3.01 0.00 13.64
CA ARG A 5 4.19 -0.67 13.08
C ARG A 5 5.03 0.23 12.17
N TYR A 6 4.43 1.24 11.56
CA TYR A 6 5.08 2.10 10.57
C TYR A 6 5.30 3.54 11.07
N LEU A 7 5.09 3.80 12.36
CA LEU A 7 5.38 5.11 12.98
C LEU A 7 6.79 5.06 13.57
N LEU A 8 7.78 5.35 12.74
CA LEU A 8 9.19 5.18 13.07
C LEU A 8 9.81 6.47 13.57
N TYR A 9 10.43 6.42 14.76
CA TYR A 9 11.23 7.51 15.30
C TYR A 9 12.69 7.44 14.84
N ASN A 10 13.17 6.22 14.55
CA ASN A 10 14.54 5.94 14.12
C ASN A 10 14.56 5.38 12.69
N ALA A 11 15.75 5.38 12.09
CA ALA A 11 15.98 4.69 10.82
C ALA A 11 15.73 3.18 10.96
N VAL A 12 15.28 2.56 9.86
CA VAL A 12 15.16 1.10 9.77
C VAL A 12 16.53 0.53 9.46
N GLU A 13 17.04 -0.30 10.35
CA GLU A 13 18.31 -0.98 10.15
C GLU A 13 18.13 -2.22 9.27
N PRO A 14 19.13 -2.62 8.48
CA PRO A 14 19.03 -3.80 7.63
C PRO A 14 18.67 -5.08 8.40
N GLU A 15 19.05 -5.19 9.68
CA GLU A 15 18.76 -6.33 10.56
C GLU A 15 17.26 -6.48 10.86
N GLU A 16 16.49 -5.40 10.71
CA GLU A 16 15.04 -5.40 10.87
C GLU A 16 14.30 -5.88 9.60
N LEU A 17 15.05 -6.16 8.53
CA LEU A 17 14.55 -6.58 7.22
C LEU A 17 15.14 -7.94 6.77
N PRO A 18 15.05 -8.99 7.59
CA PRO A 18 15.69 -10.28 7.30
C PRO A 18 15.13 -10.94 6.04
N THR A 19 13.83 -10.87 5.78
CA THR A 19 13.21 -11.48 4.60
C THR A 19 13.64 -10.76 3.32
N LEU A 20 13.71 -9.43 3.34
CA LEU A 20 14.20 -8.66 2.19
C LEU A 20 15.69 -8.88 1.91
N LYS A 21 16.50 -9.17 2.94
CA LYS A 21 17.91 -9.55 2.76
C LYS A 21 18.07 -10.91 2.06
N GLU A 22 17.15 -11.85 2.31
CA GLU A 22 17.20 -13.20 1.74
C GLU A 22 16.62 -13.28 0.32
N LEU A 23 15.62 -12.46 0.01
CA LEU A 23 14.98 -12.45 -1.30
C LEU A 23 15.75 -11.59 -2.30
N ASN A 24 15.85 -12.08 -3.54
CA ASN A 24 16.34 -11.23 -4.63
C ASN A 24 15.23 -10.31 -5.17
N THR A 25 15.62 -9.29 -5.95
CA THR A 25 14.69 -8.32 -6.53
C THR A 25 13.57 -8.96 -7.36
N ILE A 26 13.84 -10.05 -8.08
CA ILE A 26 12.84 -10.72 -8.92
C ILE A 26 11.77 -11.38 -8.04
N GLU A 27 12.18 -11.98 -6.92
CA GLU A 27 11.26 -12.60 -5.96
C GLU A 27 10.39 -11.57 -5.25
N ILE A 28 11.00 -10.45 -4.80
CA ILE A 28 10.27 -9.31 -4.21
C ILE A 28 9.24 -8.78 -5.22
N CYS A 29 9.65 -8.55 -6.47
CA CYS A 29 8.76 -8.12 -7.54
C CYS A 29 7.61 -9.11 -7.76
N LYS A 30 7.88 -10.42 -7.77
CA LYS A 30 6.85 -11.45 -7.95
C LYS A 30 5.82 -11.44 -6.82
N ILE A 31 6.25 -11.23 -5.58
CA ILE A 31 5.35 -11.08 -4.42
C ILE A 31 4.46 -9.84 -4.58
N TRP A 32 5.06 -8.70 -4.93
CA TRP A 32 4.33 -7.45 -5.15
C TRP A 32 3.41 -7.47 -6.37
N SER A 33 3.74 -8.22 -7.43
CA SER A 33 2.81 -8.50 -8.52
C SER A 33 1.59 -9.30 -8.04
N GLY A 34 1.78 -10.28 -7.15
CA GLY A 34 0.68 -11.01 -6.50
C GLY A 34 -0.20 -10.09 -5.66
N MET A 35 0.41 -9.19 -4.88
CA MET A 35 -0.26 -8.18 -4.08
C MET A 35 -1.05 -7.19 -4.95
N SER A 36 -0.45 -6.66 -6.02
CA SER A 36 -1.09 -5.78 -7.01
C SER A 36 -2.32 -6.44 -7.60
N ARG A 37 -2.20 -7.70 -8.04
CA ARG A 37 -3.34 -8.48 -8.54
C ARG A 37 -4.43 -8.66 -7.49
N HIS A 38 -4.06 -8.90 -6.23
CA HIS A 38 -5.02 -9.01 -5.13
C HIS A 38 -5.79 -7.70 -4.93
N ILE A 39 -5.09 -6.58 -4.83
CA ILE A 39 -5.68 -5.23 -4.70
C ILE A 39 -6.63 -4.96 -5.85
N TYR A 40 -6.18 -5.16 -7.10
CA TYR A 40 -7.00 -4.95 -8.29
C TYR A 40 -8.32 -5.75 -8.23
N LYS A 41 -8.28 -7.03 -7.86
CA LYS A 41 -9.48 -7.86 -7.70
C LYS A 41 -10.44 -7.35 -6.61
N LYS A 42 -9.94 -6.74 -5.53
CA LYS A 42 -10.77 -6.16 -4.46
C LYS A 42 -11.39 -4.85 -4.92
N LEU A 43 -10.63 -3.99 -5.61
CA LEU A 43 -11.12 -2.74 -6.19
C LEU A 43 -12.26 -2.97 -7.19
N LEU A 44 -12.14 -3.98 -8.07
CA LEU A 44 -13.22 -4.38 -8.98
C LEU A 44 -14.52 -4.78 -8.26
N LYS A 45 -14.41 -5.26 -7.02
CA LYS A 45 -15.54 -5.63 -6.15
C LYS A 45 -15.98 -4.50 -5.22
N LYS A 46 -15.58 -3.26 -5.50
CA LYS A 46 -15.88 -2.07 -4.69
C LYS A 46 -15.44 -2.24 -3.23
N LYS A 47 -14.28 -2.86 -3.00
CA LYS A 47 -13.67 -2.96 -1.67
C LYS A 47 -12.34 -2.22 -1.67
N ALA A 48 -12.13 -1.39 -0.65
CA ALA A 48 -10.84 -0.79 -0.40
C ALA A 48 -9.88 -1.80 0.26
N VAL A 49 -8.59 -1.70 0.00
CA VAL A 49 -7.57 -2.57 0.59
C VAL A 49 -6.58 -1.73 1.39
N ASP A 50 -6.62 -1.88 2.71
CA ASP A 50 -5.67 -1.24 3.63
C ASP A 50 -4.43 -2.12 3.81
N ILE A 51 -3.29 -1.64 3.33
CA ILE A 51 -2.00 -2.34 3.43
C ILE A 51 -1.23 -1.95 4.71
N GLY A 52 -1.78 -1.04 5.51
CA GLY A 52 -1.25 -0.57 6.79
C GLY A 52 -0.62 0.82 6.73
N VAL A 53 0.12 1.16 5.66
CA VAL A 53 0.60 2.55 5.45
C VAL A 53 -0.46 3.46 4.81
N GLY A 54 -1.47 2.86 4.21
CA GLY A 54 -2.54 3.53 3.50
C GLY A 54 -3.44 2.51 2.84
N SER A 55 -4.42 3.00 2.10
CA SER A 55 -5.46 2.16 1.51
C SER A 55 -5.62 2.45 0.03
N PHE A 56 -5.74 1.39 -0.77
CA PHE A 56 -6.19 1.51 -2.15
C PHE A 56 -7.71 1.50 -2.18
N ALA A 57 -8.31 2.46 -2.88
CA ALA A 57 -9.75 2.53 -3.07
C ALA A 57 -10.08 3.08 -4.45
N VAL A 58 -11.27 2.75 -4.95
CA VAL A 58 -11.86 3.46 -6.08
C VAL A 58 -12.67 4.60 -5.50
N VAL A 59 -12.31 5.84 -5.84
CA VAL A 59 -13.01 7.04 -5.36
C VAL A 59 -13.67 7.78 -6.52
N PRO A 60 -14.88 8.33 -6.32
CA PRO A 60 -15.48 9.23 -7.29
C PRO A 60 -14.74 10.58 -7.27
N VAL A 61 -14.24 11.00 -8.43
CA VAL A 61 -13.60 12.30 -8.64
C VAL A 61 -14.22 13.00 -9.85
N HIS A 62 -14.17 14.32 -9.90
CA HIS A 62 -14.66 15.08 -11.04
C HIS A 62 -13.49 15.36 -12.00
N ALA A 63 -13.59 14.89 -13.23
CA ALA A 63 -12.63 15.19 -14.29
C ALA A 63 -13.13 16.38 -15.13
N ASN A 64 -12.26 17.36 -15.37
CA ASN A 64 -12.57 18.46 -16.29
C ASN A 64 -12.53 17.95 -17.74
N VAL A 65 -13.58 18.25 -18.49
CA VAL A 65 -13.74 17.98 -19.92
C VAL A 65 -14.19 19.29 -20.61
N GLU A 66 -14.15 19.35 -21.94
CA GLU A 66 -14.49 20.57 -22.69
C GLU A 66 -15.92 21.08 -22.38
N GLU A 67 -16.86 20.17 -22.10
CA GLU A 67 -18.26 20.48 -21.78
C GLU A 67 -18.57 20.59 -20.26
N GLY A 68 -17.54 20.66 -19.40
CA GLY A 68 -17.72 20.83 -17.96
C GLY A 68 -16.99 19.79 -17.12
N THR A 69 -17.64 19.27 -16.07
CA THR A 69 -17.05 18.25 -15.18
C THR A 69 -17.83 16.94 -15.24
N LEU A 70 -17.13 15.82 -15.48
CA LEU A 70 -17.71 14.49 -15.47
C LEU A 70 -17.28 13.72 -14.22
N PRO A 71 -18.22 13.09 -13.47
CA PRO A 71 -17.84 12.18 -12.40
C PRO A 71 -17.19 10.92 -13.00
N VAL A 72 -15.99 10.60 -12.54
CA VAL A 72 -15.24 9.40 -12.92
C VAL A 72 -14.80 8.65 -11.68
N GLU A 73 -14.68 7.34 -11.81
CA GLU A 73 -14.16 6.49 -10.75
C GLU A 73 -12.66 6.30 -10.94
N ARG A 74 -11.87 6.78 -9.98
CA ARG A 74 -10.41 6.69 -10.05
C ARG A 74 -9.87 5.75 -8.97
N PRO A 75 -9.09 4.71 -9.33
CA PRO A 75 -8.33 3.96 -8.34
C PRO A 75 -7.21 4.85 -7.79
N MET A 76 -7.15 4.99 -6.47
CA MET A 76 -6.20 5.85 -5.79
C MET A 76 -5.61 5.15 -4.57
N PHE A 77 -4.36 5.49 -4.26
CA PHE A 77 -3.76 5.20 -2.98
C PHE A 77 -3.97 6.38 -2.04
N ILE A 78 -4.63 6.14 -0.91
CA ILE A 78 -4.94 7.13 0.11
C ILE A 78 -4.07 6.85 1.33
N MET A 79 -3.07 7.71 1.54
CA MET A 79 -2.14 7.60 2.67
C MET A 79 -2.90 7.71 4.01
N SER A 80 -2.49 6.91 5.00
CA SER A 80 -3.07 6.94 6.34
C SER A 80 -2.94 8.34 6.95
N LYS A 81 -4.05 8.87 7.50
CA LYS A 81 -4.06 10.18 8.18
C LYS A 81 -3.05 10.23 9.32
N THR A 82 -2.92 9.13 10.07
CA THR A 82 -1.96 9.03 11.18
C THR A 82 -0.53 9.16 10.69
N LEU A 83 -0.18 8.48 9.58
CA LEU A 83 1.16 8.57 8.99
C LEU A 83 1.42 9.95 8.39
N LYS A 84 0.44 10.54 7.70
CA LYS A 84 0.54 11.92 7.21
C LYS A 84 0.85 12.89 8.35
N MET A 85 0.10 12.81 9.45
CA MET A 85 0.31 13.67 10.61
C MET A 85 1.66 13.43 11.28
N PHE A 86 2.05 12.17 11.45
CA PHE A 86 3.29 11.81 12.15
C PHE A 86 4.55 12.23 11.38
N TYR A 87 4.55 12.05 10.06
CA TYR A 87 5.66 12.43 9.18
C TYR A 87 5.52 13.82 8.56
N ASN A 88 4.51 14.61 8.98
CA ASN A 88 4.21 15.94 8.45
C ASN A 88 4.14 16.00 6.91
N LEU A 89 3.45 15.01 6.31
CA LEU A 89 3.31 14.88 4.86
C LEU A 89 2.12 15.69 4.34
N GLU A 90 2.36 16.47 3.30
CA GLU A 90 1.31 17.12 2.51
C GLU A 90 0.71 16.15 1.48
N GLY A 91 -0.55 16.32 1.12
CA GLY A 91 -1.15 15.56 0.01
C GLY A 91 -2.68 15.56 0.02
N ASP A 92 -3.26 15.10 -1.10
CA ASP A 92 -4.70 15.19 -1.38
C ASP A 92 -5.60 14.71 -0.23
N GLU A 93 -6.69 15.44 -0.03
CA GLU A 93 -7.73 15.15 0.96
C GLU A 93 -8.71 14.06 0.55
N ALA A 94 -8.37 13.25 -0.46
CA ALA A 94 -9.22 12.17 -0.90
C ALA A 94 -9.55 11.22 0.25
N LYS A 95 -10.84 10.93 0.41
CA LYS A 95 -11.37 10.05 1.45
C LYS A 95 -12.04 8.87 0.79
N ILE A 96 -11.90 7.71 1.41
CA ILE A 96 -12.67 6.52 1.05
C ILE A 96 -14.12 6.80 1.44
N PRO A 97 -15.10 6.64 0.52
CA PRO A 97 -16.51 6.76 0.86
C PRO A 97 -16.92 5.77 1.97
N ASP A 98 -17.78 6.19 2.88
CA ASP A 98 -18.15 5.42 4.07
C ASP A 98 -18.87 4.09 3.74
N ASP A 99 -19.49 3.99 2.56
CA ASP A 99 -20.16 2.80 2.05
C ASP A 99 -19.19 1.76 1.45
N ILE A 100 -17.93 2.12 1.23
CA ILE A 100 -16.92 1.22 0.68
C ILE A 100 -16.26 0.41 1.81
N PRO A 101 -16.45 -0.92 1.87
CA PRO A 101 -15.83 -1.74 2.88
C PRO A 101 -14.30 -1.77 2.70
N VAL A 102 -13.59 -1.49 3.78
CA VAL A 102 -12.12 -1.60 3.86
C VAL A 102 -11.74 -2.99 4.34
N VAL A 103 -10.95 -3.70 3.56
CA VAL A 103 -10.45 -5.05 3.89
C VAL A 103 -8.92 -5.06 3.98
N GLN A 104 -8.38 -6.08 4.64
CA GLN A 104 -6.94 -6.34 4.68
C GLN A 104 -6.54 -7.26 3.52
N PRO A 105 -5.26 -7.28 3.11
CA PRO A 105 -4.75 -8.23 2.14
C PRO A 105 -4.95 -9.66 2.63
N ASN A 106 -5.36 -10.56 1.74
CA ASN A 106 -5.36 -11.99 2.03
C ASN A 106 -4.00 -12.58 1.60
N PHE A 107 -3.08 -12.74 2.56
CA PHE A 107 -1.76 -13.28 2.28
C PHE A 107 -1.76 -14.76 1.88
N GLU A 108 -2.77 -15.55 2.29
CA GLU A 108 -2.93 -16.94 1.83
C GLU A 108 -3.23 -16.98 0.33
N ASP A 109 -4.17 -16.15 -0.14
CA ASP A 109 -4.51 -16.04 -1.57
C ASP A 109 -3.29 -15.58 -2.40
N ILE A 110 -2.50 -14.65 -1.86
CA ILE A 110 -1.31 -14.12 -2.54
C ILE A 110 -0.23 -15.20 -2.60
N ALA A 111 0.04 -15.90 -1.50
CA ALA A 111 1.00 -17.00 -1.42
C ALA A 111 0.67 -18.14 -2.39
N ALA A 112 -0.61 -18.53 -2.47
CA ALA A 112 -1.07 -19.52 -3.43
C ALA A 112 -0.80 -19.09 -4.88
N HIS A 113 -0.88 -17.79 -5.18
CA HIS A 113 -0.66 -17.28 -6.53
C HIS A 113 0.83 -17.09 -6.88
N THR A 114 1.66 -16.73 -5.91
CA THR A 114 3.08 -16.43 -6.12
C THR A 114 3.98 -17.66 -5.95
N HIS A 115 3.43 -18.75 -5.39
CA HIS A 115 4.12 -19.98 -5.02
C HIS A 115 5.21 -19.79 -3.96
N PHE A 116 5.07 -18.75 -3.13
CA PHE A 116 5.85 -18.58 -1.90
C PHE A 116 5.06 -19.10 -0.70
N ARG A 117 5.76 -19.38 0.40
CA ARG A 117 5.11 -19.62 1.69
C ARG A 117 4.40 -18.35 2.15
N HIS A 118 3.27 -18.50 2.84
CA HIS A 118 2.52 -17.39 3.45
C HIS A 118 3.44 -16.45 4.21
N GLU A 119 4.27 -17.00 5.09
CA GLU A 119 5.16 -16.25 5.98
C GLU A 119 6.11 -15.33 5.20
N ILE A 120 6.68 -15.84 4.09
CA ILE A 120 7.59 -15.08 3.22
C ILE A 120 6.84 -13.95 2.52
N VAL A 121 5.60 -14.19 2.06
CA VAL A 121 4.77 -13.16 1.44
C VAL A 121 4.43 -12.05 2.43
N GLU A 122 3.93 -12.42 3.61
CA GLU A 122 3.52 -11.48 4.64
C GLU A 122 4.72 -10.66 5.14
N HIS A 123 5.85 -11.30 5.43
CA HIS A 123 7.06 -10.61 5.88
C HIS A 123 7.65 -9.72 4.78
N CYS A 124 7.75 -10.20 3.53
CA CYS A 124 8.26 -9.38 2.43
C CYS A 124 7.43 -8.10 2.24
N VAL A 125 6.09 -8.21 2.26
CA VAL A 125 5.21 -7.03 2.16
C VAL A 125 5.43 -6.10 3.36
N HIS A 126 5.40 -6.62 4.58
CA HIS A 126 5.55 -5.78 5.77
C HIS A 126 6.92 -5.12 5.90
N GLU A 127 8.00 -5.84 5.60
CA GLU A 127 9.37 -5.30 5.59
C GLU A 127 9.54 -4.26 4.48
N THR A 128 8.94 -4.46 3.30
CA THR A 128 8.96 -3.43 2.23
C THR A 128 8.24 -2.16 2.70
N LEU A 129 7.10 -2.30 3.35
CA LEU A 129 6.34 -1.15 3.90
C LEU A 129 7.08 -0.47 5.07
N LEU A 130 7.83 -1.24 5.85
CA LEU A 130 8.69 -0.70 6.90
C LEU A 130 9.83 0.11 6.29
N TYR A 131 10.49 -0.42 5.26
CA TYR A 131 11.53 0.29 4.51
C TYR A 131 10.99 1.59 3.88
N PHE A 132 9.79 1.55 3.30
CA PHE A 132 9.08 2.73 2.81
C PHE A 132 8.85 3.78 3.91
N ALA A 133 8.35 3.37 5.08
CA ALA A 133 8.16 4.26 6.22
C ALA A 133 9.48 4.86 6.73
N GLY A 134 10.57 4.09 6.72
CA GLY A 134 11.91 4.59 7.07
C GLY A 134 12.40 5.65 6.09
N ALA A 135 12.10 5.51 4.80
CA ALA A 135 12.41 6.52 3.81
C ALA A 135 11.57 7.80 3.99
N LEU A 136 10.29 7.69 4.36
CA LEU A 136 9.45 8.84 4.74
C LEU A 136 10.01 9.57 5.97
N GLN A 137 10.45 8.83 6.99
CA GLN A 137 11.06 9.40 8.20
C GLN A 137 12.30 10.24 7.88
N GLN A 138 13.07 9.83 6.88
CA GLN A 138 14.28 10.52 6.42
C GLN A 138 14.00 11.62 5.38
N ASN A 139 12.72 11.94 5.12
CA ASN A 139 12.28 12.90 4.11
C ASN A 139 12.87 12.63 2.71
N LYS A 140 13.03 11.34 2.37
CA LYS A 140 13.50 10.92 1.04
C LYS A 140 12.33 10.93 0.06
N GLU A 141 12.61 11.28 -1.19
CA GLU A 141 11.67 11.07 -2.28
C GLU A 141 11.57 9.58 -2.57
N VAL A 142 10.34 9.04 -2.56
CA VAL A 142 10.09 7.61 -2.78
C VAL A 142 8.96 7.44 -3.78
N GLU A 143 9.22 6.67 -4.83
CA GLU A 143 8.20 6.21 -5.75
C GLU A 143 7.94 4.72 -5.53
N PHE A 144 6.66 4.34 -5.44
CA PHE A 144 6.26 2.94 -5.40
C PHE A 144 5.40 2.62 -6.62
N THR A 145 6.05 2.23 -7.71
CA THR A 145 5.37 1.94 -8.97
C THR A 145 4.87 0.49 -8.99
N PHE A 146 3.54 0.30 -9.08
CA PHE A 146 2.95 -1.00 -9.39
C PHE A 146 2.96 -1.21 -10.91
N ARG A 147 3.54 -2.31 -11.38
CA ARG A 147 3.40 -2.79 -12.77
C ARG A 147 2.37 -3.91 -12.85
#